data_AF-A0A318NFD6-F1
#
_entry.id   AF-A0A318NFD6-F1
#
_cell.length_a   1.000
_cell.length_b   1.000
_cell.length_c   1.000
_cell.angle_alpha   90.00
_cell.angle_beta   90.00
_cell.angle_gamma   90.00
#
_symmetry.space_group_name_H-M   'P 1'
#
loop_
_entity.id
_entity.type
_entity.pdbx_description
1 polymer ?
#
loop_
_entity_poly.entity_id
_entity_poly.type
_entity_poly.pdbx_seq_one_letter_code
_entity_poly.pdbx_strand_id
1 'polypeptide(L)'
;MPSRYFRRRWEESRGDEFDGWGQSVWYFEVGEDGWPVRQIEAYVSGPVLRYGPGHEEDQYGGLGQASLDDTGDDWNSFIITREAFERVWGSAVEYSHPVGLSGPWRR
;
A
#
# COMPACT_ATOMS: atom_id res chain seq x y z
N MET A 1 22.23 -4.32 5.63
CA MET A 1 22.13 -3.03 4.91
C MET A 1 20.75 -2.46 5.22
N PRO A 2 20.65 -1.26 5.82
CA PRO A 2 19.39 -0.77 6.37
C PRO A 2 18.49 -0.17 5.30
N SER A 3 17.29 -0.73 5.13
CA SER A 3 16.21 -0.11 4.36
C SER A 3 15.73 1.18 5.03
N ARG A 4 15.21 2.11 4.23
CA ARG A 4 14.53 3.32 4.71
C ARG A 4 13.02 3.09 4.73
N TYR A 5 12.33 3.70 5.68
CA TYR A 5 10.88 3.54 5.84
C TYR A 5 10.19 4.90 5.83
N PHE A 6 9.10 5.00 5.07
CA PHE A 6 8.37 6.25 4.88
C PHE A 6 6.88 6.07 5.12
N ARG A 7 6.21 7.15 5.54
CA ARG A 7 4.75 7.26 5.64
C ARG A 7 4.29 8.61 5.13
N ARG A 8 3.44 8.61 4.10
CA ARG A 8 2.87 9.83 3.51
C ARG A 8 1.36 9.71 3.40
N ARG A 9 0.65 10.77 3.79
CA ARG A 9 -0.80 10.89 3.56
C ARG A 9 -1.02 11.53 2.19
N TRP A 10 -1.98 10.99 1.46
CA TRP A 10 -2.47 11.51 0.19
C TRP A 10 -3.90 12.02 0.41
N GLU A 11 -4.10 13.33 0.21
CA GLU A 11 -5.42 13.97 0.35
C GLU A 11 -6.33 13.72 -0.86
N GLU A 12 -5.73 13.31 -1.98
CA GLU A 12 -6.42 13.00 -3.23
C GLU A 12 -7.01 11.59 -3.18
N SER A 13 -8.17 11.42 -3.82
CA SER A 13 -8.75 10.11 -4.09
C SER A 13 -8.08 9.49 -5.33
N ARG A 14 -8.29 8.18 -5.56
CA ARG A 14 -7.62 7.46 -6.66
C ARG A 14 -8.00 7.97 -8.06
N GLY A 15 -9.20 8.53 -8.23
CA GLY A 15 -9.70 8.98 -9.53
C GLY A 15 -10.04 7.86 -10.52
N ASP A 16 -10.09 6.60 -10.05
CA ASP A 16 -10.44 5.41 -10.83
C ASP A 16 -11.75 4.77 -10.33
N GLU A 17 -12.04 3.53 -10.73
CA GLU A 17 -13.24 2.81 -10.29
C GLU A 17 -13.31 2.58 -8.76
N PHE A 18 -12.20 2.75 -8.05
CA PHE A 18 -12.07 2.61 -6.61
C PHE A 18 -12.05 3.96 -5.88
N ASP A 19 -12.36 5.06 -6.56
CA ASP A 19 -12.37 6.42 -6.00
C ASP A 19 -13.18 6.54 -4.68
N GLY A 20 -14.24 5.74 -4.55
CA GLY A 20 -15.08 5.65 -3.35
C GLY A 20 -14.37 5.17 -2.08
N TRP A 21 -13.16 4.61 -2.17
CA TRP A 21 -12.34 4.27 -1.00
C TRP A 21 -11.79 5.51 -0.28
N GLY A 22 -11.80 6.66 -0.95
CA GLY A 22 -11.40 7.95 -0.41
C GLY A 22 -9.89 8.12 -0.30
N GLN A 23 -9.49 8.99 0.62
CA GLN A 23 -8.10 9.34 0.88
C GLN A 23 -7.29 8.14 1.39
N SER A 24 -5.96 8.23 1.29
CA SER A 24 -5.08 7.13 1.66
C SER A 24 -3.85 7.56 2.44
N VAL A 25 -3.30 6.61 3.20
CA VAL A 25 -1.97 6.72 3.82
C VAL A 25 -1.11 5.61 3.25
N TRP A 26 -0.01 6.01 2.64
CA TRP A 26 0.93 5.11 1.99
C TRP A 26 2.16 4.92 2.86
N TYR A 27 2.66 3.69 2.89
CA TYR A 27 3.87 3.30 3.58
C TYR A 27 4.81 2.62 2.60
N PHE A 28 6.09 2.97 2.67
CA PHE A 28 7.12 2.37 1.83
C PHE A 28 8.27 1.85 2.68
N GLU A 29 8.72 0.63 2.37
CA GLU A 29 10.09 0.21 2.62
C GLU A 29 10.87 0.40 1.32
N VAL A 30 11.99 1.11 1.40
CA VAL A 30 12.82 1.45 0.26
C VAL A 30 14.21 0.86 0.44
N GLY A 31 14.72 0.25 -0.61
CA GLY A 31 16.09 -0.25 -0.69
C GLY A 31 17.13 0.87 -0.60
N GLU A 32 18.40 0.48 -0.50
CA GLU A 32 19.52 1.43 -0.58
C GLU A 32 19.65 2.06 -1.97
N ASP A 33 19.06 1.43 -2.98
CA ASP A 33 18.99 1.88 -4.38
C ASP A 33 17.89 2.91 -4.64
N GLY A 34 17.09 3.26 -3.61
CA GLY A 34 15.98 4.22 -3.73
C GLY A 34 14.68 3.59 -4.22
N TRP A 35 14.65 2.28 -4.51
CA TRP A 35 13.47 1.62 -5.06
C TRP A 35 12.57 1.02 -3.96
N PRO A 36 11.23 1.10 -4.12
CA PRO A 36 10.30 0.41 -3.23
C PRO A 36 10.52 -1.10 -3.23
N VAL A 37 10.64 -1.67 -2.03
CA VAL A 37 10.72 -3.12 -1.79
C VAL A 37 9.38 -3.65 -1.25
N ARG A 38 8.75 -2.90 -0.34
CA ARG A 38 7.40 -3.18 0.14
C ARG A 38 6.58 -1.89 0.18
N GLN A 39 5.30 -2.01 -0.12
CA GLN A 39 4.34 -0.91 -0.13
C GLN A 39 3.06 -1.30 0.58
N ILE A 40 2.49 -0.37 1.33
CA ILE A 40 1.17 -0.48 1.93
C ILE A 40 0.35 0.73 1.51
N GLU A 41 -0.89 0.53 1.07
CA GLU A 41 -1.86 1.59 0.84
C GLU A 41 -3.06 1.36 1.75
N ALA A 42 -3.24 2.24 2.73
CA ALA A 42 -4.36 2.18 3.65
C ALA A 42 -5.40 3.26 3.30
N TYR A 43 -6.55 2.85 2.78
CA TYR A 43 -7.63 3.75 2.39
C TYR A 43 -8.62 3.99 3.53
N VAL A 44 -9.17 5.20 3.65
CA VAL A 44 -10.08 5.60 4.74
C VAL A 44 -11.36 4.76 4.77
N SER A 45 -11.97 4.53 3.61
CA SER A 45 -13.23 3.80 3.45
C SER A 45 -13.04 2.52 2.62
N GLY A 46 -11.81 2.06 2.50
CA GLY A 46 -11.42 0.99 1.59
C GLY A 46 -10.50 -0.05 2.24
N PRO A 47 -9.87 -0.89 1.41
CA PRO A 47 -8.97 -1.92 1.88
C PRO A 47 -7.62 -1.36 2.35
N VAL A 48 -6.82 -2.25 2.94
CA VAL A 48 -5.39 -2.07 3.09
C VAL A 48 -4.69 -2.98 2.08
N LEU A 49 -4.12 -2.38 1.03
CA LEU A 49 -3.37 -3.10 -0.01
C LEU A 49 -1.91 -3.27 0.42
N ARG A 50 -1.29 -4.38 0.01
CA ARG A 50 0.11 -4.69 0.32
C ARG A 50 0.79 -5.29 -0.89
N TYR A 51 1.91 -4.69 -1.26
CA TYR A 51 2.73 -5.13 -2.38
C TYR A 51 4.18 -5.33 -1.94
N GLY A 52 4.84 -6.30 -2.55
CA GLY A 52 6.22 -6.66 -2.25
C GLY A 52 6.63 -7.95 -2.96
N PRO A 53 7.76 -8.56 -2.59
CA PRO A 53 8.26 -9.75 -3.26
C PRO A 53 7.23 -10.89 -3.23
N GLY A 54 6.84 -11.39 -4.41
CA GLY A 54 5.83 -12.43 -4.58
C GLY A 54 4.38 -11.95 -4.61
N HIS A 55 4.16 -10.64 -4.50
CA HIS A 55 2.87 -9.98 -4.76
C HIS A 55 3.12 -8.54 -5.23
N GLU A 56 3.65 -8.39 -6.44
CA GLU A 56 4.05 -7.10 -6.97
C GLU A 56 2.87 -6.29 -7.53
N GLU A 57 1.81 -6.95 -8.01
CA GLU A 57 0.65 -6.30 -8.63
C GLU A 57 -0.59 -7.20 -8.51
N ASP A 58 -1.76 -6.58 -8.41
CA ASP A 58 -3.06 -7.23 -8.55
C ASP A 58 -4.07 -6.29 -9.25
N GLN A 59 -5.34 -6.71 -9.31
CA GLN A 59 -6.40 -5.91 -9.94
C GLN A 59 -6.68 -4.57 -9.24
N TYR A 60 -6.12 -4.33 -8.05
CA TYR A 60 -6.35 -3.13 -7.25
C TYR A 60 -5.17 -2.15 -7.30
N GLY A 61 -4.02 -2.54 -7.84
CA GLY A 61 -2.82 -1.71 -7.89
C GLY A 61 -1.53 -2.52 -7.90
N GLY A 62 -0.42 -1.88 -7.54
CA GLY A 62 0.88 -2.56 -7.52
C GLY A 62 1.98 -1.79 -6.80
N LEU A 63 3.11 -2.46 -6.66
CA LEU A 63 4.35 -1.94 -6.09
C LEU A 63 4.87 -0.78 -6.95
N GLY A 64 5.20 0.32 -6.31
CA GLY A 64 5.70 1.53 -6.96
C GLY A 64 6.92 1.24 -7.84
N GLN A 65 6.86 1.71 -9.09
CA GLN A 65 7.90 1.54 -10.10
C GLN A 65 8.75 2.81 -10.29
N ALA A 66 8.80 3.68 -9.28
CA ALA A 66 9.59 4.89 -9.29
C ALA A 66 10.50 4.93 -8.05
N SER A 67 11.77 5.28 -8.27
CA SER A 67 12.72 5.55 -7.19
C SER A 67 12.29 6.77 -6.39
N LEU A 68 12.24 6.66 -5.07
CA LEU A 68 11.91 7.79 -4.19
C LEU A 68 13.01 8.85 -4.18
N ASP A 69 14.25 8.48 -4.47
CA ASP A 69 15.39 9.40 -4.54
C ASP A 69 15.33 10.31 -5.79
N ASP A 70 14.66 9.85 -6.86
CA ASP A 70 14.58 10.58 -8.15
C ASP A 70 13.32 11.43 -8.31
N THR A 71 12.38 11.37 -7.35
CA THR A 71 11.08 12.07 -7.45
C THR A 71 11.19 13.60 -7.31
N GLY A 72 12.30 14.13 -6.80
CA GLY A 72 12.45 15.55 -6.48
C GLY A 72 11.67 16.03 -5.24
N ASP A 73 10.84 15.17 -4.64
CA ASP A 73 10.16 15.41 -3.37
C ASP A 73 11.11 15.24 -2.18
N ASP A 74 10.99 16.08 -1.14
CA ASP A 74 11.71 15.87 0.13
C ASP A 74 11.02 14.79 0.98
N TRP A 75 11.49 13.56 0.83
CA TRP A 75 10.96 12.42 1.58
C TRP A 75 11.41 12.37 3.05
N ASN A 76 12.38 13.19 3.46
CA ASN A 76 12.95 13.14 4.81
C ASN A 76 11.90 13.44 5.90
N SER A 77 10.97 14.34 5.62
CA SER A 77 9.89 14.69 6.55
C SER A 77 8.89 13.56 6.79
N PHE A 78 8.92 12.52 5.95
CA PHE A 78 8.01 11.37 6.01
C PHE A 78 8.66 10.10 6.57
N ILE A 79 9.91 10.19 7.05
CA ILE A 79 10.63 9.04 7.61
C ILE A 79 9.90 8.53 8.86
N ILE A 80 9.76 7.20 8.92
CA ILE A 80 9.29 6.46 10.10
C ILE A 80 10.30 5.39 10.49
N THR A 81 10.13 4.79 11.66
CA THR A 81 10.97 3.66 12.07
C THR A 81 10.51 2.37 11.40
N ARG A 82 11.42 1.40 11.30
CA ARG A 82 11.10 0.04 10.84
C ARG A 82 9.96 -0.56 11.65
N GLU A 83 9.99 -0.44 12.98
CA GLU A 83 8.98 -1.01 13.87
C GLU A 83 7.60 -0.42 13.61
N ALA A 84 7.51 0.87 13.26
CA ALA A 84 6.26 1.50 12.88
C ALA A 84 5.71 0.92 11.57
N PHE A 85 6.58 0.69 10.58
CA PHE A 85 6.19 0.05 9.32
C PHE A 85 5.75 -1.41 9.55
N GLU A 86 6.57 -2.21 10.23
CA GLU A 86 6.30 -3.64 10.45
C GLU A 86 5.01 -3.87 11.26
N ARG A 87 4.65 -2.94 12.15
CA ARG A 87 3.37 -2.99 12.88
C ARG A 87 2.18 -2.92 11.92
N VAL A 88 2.23 -2.09 10.89
CA VAL A 88 1.16 -1.95 9.88
C VAL A 88 1.24 -3.08 8.86
N TRP A 89 2.45 -3.49 8.49
CA TRP A 89 2.68 -4.62 7.60
C TRP A 89 2.08 -5.91 8.17
N GLY A 90 2.41 -6.22 9.43
CA GLY A 90 1.97 -7.42 10.15
C GLY A 90 0.60 -7.31 10.81
N SER A 91 -0.04 -6.13 10.84
CA SER A 91 -1.43 -6.06 11.28
C SER A 91 -2.29 -6.74 10.22
N ALA A 92 -2.66 -7.99 10.48
CA ALA A 92 -3.70 -8.68 9.73
C ALA A 92 -4.97 -7.82 9.85
N VAL A 93 -5.26 -7.03 8.84
CA VAL A 93 -6.65 -6.66 8.61
C VAL A 93 -7.24 -7.95 8.11
N GLU A 94 -7.94 -8.68 8.99
CA GLU A 94 -8.78 -9.81 8.58
C GLU A 94 -9.66 -9.30 7.43
N TYR A 95 -9.22 -9.58 6.20
CA TYR A 95 -10.10 -9.54 5.06
C TYR A 95 -11.03 -10.73 5.28
N SER A 96 -12.10 -10.50 6.04
CA SER A 96 -13.30 -11.32 5.91
C SER A 96 -13.70 -11.19 4.45
N HIS A 97 -13.30 -12.18 3.64
CA HIS A 97 -14.02 -12.53 2.45
C HIS A 97 -15.51 -12.47 2.81
N PRO A 98 -16.36 -11.72 2.10
CA PRO A 98 -17.78 -12.06 2.10
C PRO A 98 -17.90 -13.44 1.45
N VAL A 99 -17.74 -14.49 2.26
CA VAL A 99 -18.13 -15.84 1.90
C VAL A 99 -19.65 -15.80 1.85
N GLY A 100 -20.22 -15.63 0.66
CA GLY A 100 -21.68 -15.68 0.56
C GLY A 100 -22.33 -15.17 -0.70
N LEU A 101 -21.85 -15.53 -1.89
CA LEU A 101 -22.73 -15.72 -3.05
C LEU A 101 -22.32 -16.95 -3.87
N SER A 102 -22.31 -18.11 -3.20
CA SER A 102 -22.53 -19.40 -3.86
C SER A 102 -24.02 -19.69 -3.89
N GLY A 103 -24.73 -19.02 -4.80
CA GLY A 103 -26.09 -19.39 -5.21
C GLY A 103 -26.04 -20.02 -6.61
N PRO A 104 -26.42 -21.29 -6.80
CA PRO A 104 -26.36 -21.91 -8.12
C PRO A 104 -27.50 -21.36 -8.99
N TRP A 105 -27.16 -20.55 -9.99
CA TRP A 105 -28.03 -20.37 -11.15
C TRP A 105 -28.11 -21.71 -11.90
N ARG A 106 -29.14 -22.50 -11.59
CA ARG A 106 -29.62 -23.57 -12.46
C ARG A 106 -31.13 -23.46 -12.63
N ARG A 107 -31.47 -23.08 -13.87
CA ARG A 107 -32.68 -23.33 -14.66
C ARG A 107 -33.95 -22.55 -14.29
#